data_AF-A0A7J9YQJ1-F1
#
_entry.id   AF-A0A7J9YQJ1-F1
#
_cell.length_a   1.000
_cell.length_b   1.000
_cell.length_c   1.000
_cell.angle_alpha   90.00
_cell.angle_beta   90.00
_cell.angle_gamma   90.00
#
_symmetry.space_group_name_H-M   'P 1'
#
loop_
_entity.id
_entity.type
_entity.pdbx_description
1 polymer ?
#
loop_
_entity_poly.entity_id
_entity_poly.type
_entity_poly.pdbx_seq_one_letter_code
_entity_poly.pdbx_strand_id
1 'polypeptide(L)'
;MPSEARETEVVVVGAGLAGLAAARELRRSGRDVIVLEARDRVGGRTLNEPIGDGKVLEIGAQWVGPTQDRILGLIDELGLETFPTHAAGASIFERRGRGAGRTRGVGAGRRVSAGLHPPPARRIGPGIRVLLLDRHWTDARDVRG
;
A
#
# COMPACT_ATOMS: atom_id res chain seq x y z
N MET A 1 -5.09 -25.39 -1.12
CA MET A 1 -4.32 -25.59 -2.38
C MET A 1 -3.51 -26.89 -2.27
N PRO A 2 -3.18 -27.64 -3.36
CA PRO A 2 -2.18 -28.70 -3.24
C PRO A 2 -0.88 -28.07 -2.72
N SER A 3 -0.28 -28.68 -1.70
CA SER A 3 0.91 -28.23 -1.00
C SER A 3 2.18 -28.47 -1.83
N GLU A 4 2.21 -27.96 -3.07
CA GLU A 4 3.44 -28.01 -3.86
C GLU A 4 4.40 -26.96 -3.34
N ALA A 5 5.57 -27.44 -2.88
CA ALA A 5 6.68 -26.58 -2.53
C ALA A 5 7.07 -25.74 -3.76
N ARG A 6 7.19 -24.42 -3.56
CA ARG A 6 7.63 -23.49 -4.60
C ARG A 6 9.00 -22.97 -4.24
N GLU A 7 9.96 -23.17 -5.13
CA GLU A 7 11.32 -22.65 -5.00
C GLU A 7 11.43 -21.23 -5.57
N THR A 8 12.25 -20.42 -4.92
CA THR A 8 12.62 -19.08 -5.36
C THR A 8 13.89 -18.64 -4.63
N GLU A 9 14.62 -17.65 -5.16
CA GLU A 9 15.80 -17.11 -4.48
C GLU A 9 15.44 -16.26 -3.26
N VAL A 10 14.36 -15.47 -3.36
CA VAL A 10 13.95 -14.54 -2.30
C VAL A 10 12.44 -14.57 -2.08
N VAL A 11 12.04 -14.70 -0.82
CA VAL A 11 10.64 -14.58 -0.39
C VAL A 11 10.44 -13.24 0.32
N VAL A 12 9.46 -12.47 -0.14
CA VAL A 12 9.01 -11.24 0.53
C VAL A 12 7.67 -11.49 1.20
N VAL A 13 7.59 -11.29 2.52
CA VAL A 13 6.35 -11.48 3.29
C VAL A 13 5.61 -10.15 3.43
N GLY A 14 4.42 -10.08 2.85
CA GLY A 14 3.51 -8.93 2.84
C GLY A 14 3.56 -8.14 1.53
N ALA A 15 2.42 -7.99 0.85
CA ALA A 15 2.27 -7.23 -0.38
C ALA A 15 1.75 -5.80 -0.12
N GLY A 16 2.26 -5.14 0.92
CA GLY A 16 2.12 -3.70 1.13
C GLY A 16 3.15 -2.90 0.34
N LEU A 17 3.10 -1.56 0.42
CA LEU A 17 4.02 -0.66 -0.29
C LEU A 17 5.50 -1.05 -0.12
N ALA A 18 5.95 -1.35 1.11
CA ALA A 18 7.34 -1.72 1.37
C ALA A 18 7.73 -3.06 0.71
N GLY A 19 6.90 -4.09 0.85
CA GLY A 19 7.18 -5.42 0.28
C GLY A 19 7.13 -5.40 -1.25
N LEU A 20 6.17 -4.68 -1.84
CA LEU A 20 6.10 -4.51 -3.29
C LEU A 20 7.26 -3.69 -3.84
N ALA A 21 7.70 -2.63 -3.13
CA ALA A 21 8.88 -1.87 -3.51
C ALA A 21 10.15 -2.72 -3.44
N ALA A 22 10.31 -3.54 -2.39
CA ALA A 22 11.44 -4.46 -2.26
C ALA A 22 11.44 -5.52 -3.37
N ALA A 23 10.30 -6.18 -3.61
CA ALA A 23 10.17 -7.18 -4.66
C ALA A 23 10.45 -6.59 -6.06
N ARG A 24 10.01 -5.36 -6.29
CA ARG A 24 10.29 -4.61 -7.52
C ARG A 24 11.79 -4.40 -7.71
N GLU A 25 12.50 -3.94 -6.68
CA GLU A 25 13.94 -3.68 -6.77
C GLU A 25 14.75 -4.96 -6.94
N LEU A 26 14.44 -6.00 -6.16
CA LEU A 26 15.06 -7.32 -6.28
C LEU A 26 14.91 -7.89 -7.69
N ARG A 27 13.72 -7.77 -8.29
CA ARG A 27 13.50 -8.19 -9.67
C ARG A 27 14.24 -7.34 -10.69
N ARG A 28 14.36 -6.02 -10.49
CA ARG A 28 15.19 -5.16 -11.35
C ARG A 28 16.66 -5.58 -11.31
N SER A 29 17.12 -6.13 -10.17
CA SER A 29 18.46 -6.73 -10.04
C SER A 29 18.56 -8.17 -10.59
N GLY A 30 17.52 -8.69 -11.24
CA GLY A 30 17.54 -10.01 -11.89
C GLY A 30 17.25 -11.20 -10.96
N ARG A 31 16.78 -10.97 -9.73
CA ARG A 31 16.43 -12.04 -8.78
C ARG A 31 15.06 -12.64 -9.08
N ASP A 32 14.92 -13.95 -8.88
CA ASP A 32 13.61 -14.60 -8.78
C ASP A 32 13.01 -14.35 -7.38
N VAL A 33 11.79 -13.81 -7.37
CA VAL A 33 11.14 -13.35 -6.14
C VAL A 33 9.69 -13.80 -6.09
N ILE A 34 9.30 -14.35 -4.94
CA ILE A 34 7.91 -14.61 -4.58
C ILE A 34 7.49 -13.64 -3.47
N VAL A 35 6.32 -13.04 -3.61
CA VAL A 35 5.68 -12.23 -2.55
C VAL A 35 4.54 -13.04 -1.95
N LEU A 36 4.48 -13.13 -0.63
CA LEU A 36 3.38 -13.79 0.10
C LEU A 36 2.46 -12.73 0.70
N GLU A 37 1.15 -12.83 0.48
CA GLU A 37 0.16 -11.93 1.07
C GLU A 37 -0.95 -12.73 1.74
N ALA A 38 -1.31 -12.33 2.97
CA ALA A 38 -2.31 -13.04 3.76
C ALA A 38 -3.76 -12.59 3.44
N ARG A 39 -3.93 -11.42 2.85
CA ARG A 39 -5.21 -10.87 2.43
C ARG A 39 -5.49 -11.23 0.97
N ASP A 40 -6.74 -11.17 0.56
CA ASP A 40 -7.17 -11.32 -0.84
C ASP A 40 -6.76 -10.16 -1.76
N ARG A 41 -6.24 -9.07 -1.17
CA ARG A 41 -5.79 -7.86 -1.86
C ARG A 41 -4.38 -7.47 -1.46
N VAL A 42 -3.72 -6.74 -2.36
CA VAL A 42 -2.44 -6.07 -2.08
C VAL A 42 -2.66 -4.68 -1.49
N GLY A 43 -1.58 -3.94 -1.26
CA GLY A 43 -1.57 -2.55 -0.80
C GLY A 43 -1.39 -2.41 0.71
N GLY A 44 -1.65 -3.46 1.49
CA GLY A 44 -1.45 -3.47 2.94
C GLY A 44 -2.29 -2.40 3.64
N ARG A 45 -1.63 -1.36 4.15
CA ARG A 45 -2.25 -0.21 4.84
C ARG A 45 -2.76 0.88 3.89
N THR A 46 -2.56 0.74 2.59
CA THR A 46 -3.20 1.58 1.57
C THR A 46 -4.41 0.83 1.03
N LEU A 47 -5.57 1.50 0.99
CA LEU A 47 -6.85 0.92 0.57
C LEU A 47 -7.78 2.03 0.08
N ASN A 48 -8.16 1.91 -1.19
CA ASN A 48 -9.13 2.76 -1.86
C ASN A 48 -10.47 2.01 -1.85
N GLU A 49 -11.41 2.49 -1.05
CA GLU A 49 -12.75 1.94 -0.93
C GLU A 49 -13.69 2.66 -1.91
N PRO A 50 -14.33 1.97 -2.86
CA PRO A 50 -15.30 2.59 -3.74
C PRO A 50 -16.52 3.09 -2.97
N ILE A 51 -16.98 4.31 -3.24
CA ILE A 51 -18.16 4.90 -2.59
C ILE A 51 -19.29 5.23 -3.59
N GLY A 52 -19.23 4.68 -4.81
CA GLY A 52 -20.16 4.96 -5.91
C GLY A 52 -19.70 6.10 -6.82
N ASP A 53 -20.35 6.27 -7.98
CA ASP A 53 -20.10 7.32 -8.97
C ASP A 53 -18.64 7.47 -9.43
N GLY A 54 -17.88 6.37 -9.47
CA GLY A 54 -16.44 6.41 -9.80
C GLY A 54 -15.58 7.10 -8.74
N LYS A 55 -16.12 7.36 -7.55
CA LYS A 55 -15.40 7.96 -6.42
C LYS A 55 -14.86 6.88 -5.50
N VAL A 56 -13.73 7.20 -4.86
CA VAL A 56 -13.08 6.36 -3.87
C VAL A 56 -12.83 7.15 -2.59
N LEU A 57 -12.88 6.44 -1.46
CA LEU A 57 -12.46 6.91 -0.16
C LEU A 57 -11.17 6.19 0.24
N GLU A 58 -10.16 6.95 0.61
CA GLU A 58 -8.93 6.39 1.20
C GLU A 58 -9.21 6.01 2.66
N ILE A 59 -9.15 4.71 2.96
CA ILE A 59 -9.30 4.19 4.34
C ILE A 59 -7.92 4.03 5.02
N GLY A 60 -6.85 4.27 4.26
CA GLY A 60 -5.47 4.03 4.64
C GLY A 60 -4.55 5.25 4.56
N ALA A 61 -3.29 5.00 4.19
CA ALA A 61 -2.33 6.06 3.91
C ALA A 61 -2.76 6.90 2.69
N GLN A 62 -3.05 8.18 2.91
CA GLN A 62 -3.71 9.05 1.93
C GLN A 62 -2.86 10.23 1.42
N TRP A 63 -1.87 10.68 2.20
CA TRP A 63 -1.13 11.91 1.91
C TRP A 63 0.34 11.64 1.61
N VAL A 64 0.84 12.35 0.61
CA VAL A 64 2.26 12.55 0.34
C VAL A 64 2.61 14.03 0.45
N GLY A 65 3.86 14.35 0.76
CA GLY A 65 4.27 15.74 0.97
C GLY A 65 5.74 15.99 0.65
N PRO A 66 6.19 17.25 0.77
CA PRO A 66 7.61 17.59 0.64
C PRO A 66 8.48 16.66 1.49
N THR A 67 9.72 16.41 1.04
CA THR A 67 10.71 15.50 1.63
C THR A 67 10.39 14.00 1.55
N GLN A 68 9.26 13.60 0.95
CA GLN A 68 8.93 12.20 0.72
C GLN A 68 9.38 11.75 -0.67
N ASP A 69 10.65 11.99 -1.00
CA ASP A 69 11.16 11.95 -2.38
C ASP A 69 11.02 10.58 -3.04
N ARG A 70 11.18 9.49 -2.27
CA ARG A 70 11.08 8.12 -2.80
C ARG A 70 9.69 7.77 -3.31
N ILE A 71 8.64 8.12 -2.55
CA ILE A 71 7.26 7.82 -2.97
C ILE A 71 6.82 8.79 -4.06
N LEU A 72 7.26 10.05 -4.03
CA LEU A 72 7.01 11.02 -5.10
C LEU A 72 7.67 10.60 -6.42
N GLY A 73 8.92 10.14 -6.38
CA GLY A 73 9.60 9.60 -7.57
C GLY A 73 8.93 8.33 -8.10
N LEU A 74 8.43 7.46 -7.22
CA LEU A 74 7.68 6.27 -7.64
C LEU A 74 6.33 6.63 -8.29
N ILE A 75 5.64 7.65 -7.76
CA ILE A 75 4.40 8.18 -8.36
C ILE A 75 4.66 8.66 -9.79
N ASP A 76 5.73 9.44 -9.99
CA ASP A 76 6.15 9.94 -11.30
C ASP A 76 6.51 8.80 -12.27
N GLU A 77 7.33 7.84 -11.81
CA GLU A 77 7.74 6.68 -12.60
C GLU A 77 6.54 5.81 -13.05
N LEU A 78 5.47 5.76 -12.25
CA LEU A 78 4.25 5.04 -12.57
C LEU A 78 3.24 5.87 -13.39
N GLY A 79 3.55 7.14 -13.68
CA GLY A 79 2.64 8.06 -14.38
C GLY A 79 1.37 8.37 -13.59
N LEU A 80 1.45 8.34 -12.26
CA LEU A 80 0.33 8.65 -11.37
C LEU A 80 0.28 10.14 -11.03
N GLU A 81 -0.92 10.65 -10.81
CA GLU A 81 -1.13 12.07 -10.49
C GLU A 81 -1.31 12.31 -8.99
N THR A 82 -1.06 13.55 -8.56
CA THR A 82 -1.38 14.02 -7.21
C THR A 82 -2.14 15.34 -7.27
N PHE A 83 -2.94 15.61 -6.24
CA PHE A 83 -3.73 16.84 -6.13
C PHE A 83 -3.61 17.44 -4.73
N PRO A 84 -3.68 18.77 -4.58
CA PRO A 84 -3.54 19.41 -3.27
C PRO A 84 -4.70 19.02 -2.35
N THR A 85 -4.38 18.83 -1.06
CA THR A 85 -5.41 18.73 -0.03
C THR A 85 -5.97 20.12 0.23
N HIS A 86 -7.30 20.23 0.29
CA HIS A 86 -7.95 21.47 0.68
C HIS A 86 -7.59 21.79 2.14
N ALA A 87 -6.74 22.79 2.35
CA ALA A 87 -6.27 23.23 3.65
C ALA A 87 -6.70 24.65 4.02
N ALA A 88 -7.56 25.28 3.20
CA ALA A 88 -8.07 26.61 3.46
C ALA A 88 -9.11 26.60 4.59
N GLY A 89 -9.04 27.60 5.49
CA GLY A 89 -9.96 27.78 6.60
C GLY A 89 -9.34 27.50 7.98
N ALA A 90 -10.19 27.53 9.01
CA ALA A 90 -9.79 27.19 10.37
C ALA A 90 -9.85 25.68 10.56
N SER A 91 -8.74 25.05 10.95
CA SER A 91 -8.74 23.64 11.33
C SER A 91 -9.05 23.49 12.81
N ILE A 92 -9.95 22.56 13.13
CA ILE A 92 -10.32 22.20 14.51
C ILE A 92 -9.61 20.88 14.82
N PHE A 93 -8.75 20.90 15.85
CA PHE A 93 -8.11 19.70 16.37
C PHE A 93 -8.66 19.39 17.75
N GLU A 94 -9.21 18.19 17.92
CA GLU A 94 -9.65 17.67 19.22
C GLU A 94 -8.73 16.52 19.64
N ARG A 95 -8.30 16.53 20.90
CA ARG A 95 -7.54 15.43 21.49
C ARG A 95 -8.15 15.06 22.84
N ARG A 96 -8.60 13.79 22.97
CA ARG A 96 -9.16 13.21 24.20
C ARG A 96 -10.35 14.02 24.77
N GLY A 97 -11.35 14.35 23.95
CA GLY A 97 -12.57 15.03 24.40
C GLY A 97 -12.36 16.47 24.89
N ARG A 98 -11.21 17.07 24.56
CA ARG A 98 -10.95 18.50 24.73
C ARG A 98 -10.71 19.11 23.35
N GLY A 99 -11.72 19.80 22.81
CA GLY A 99 -11.55 20.74 21.71
C GLY A 99 -11.15 22.12 22.22
N ALA A 100 -10.53 23.01 21.47
CA ALA A 100 -9.89 22.89 20.17
C ALA A 100 -8.96 24.10 20.01
N GLY A 101 -7.71 23.89 19.63
CA GLY A 101 -6.90 24.97 19.07
C GLY A 101 -7.34 25.21 17.64
N ARG A 102 -7.82 26.41 17.31
CA ARG A 102 -7.94 26.86 15.92
C ARG A 102 -6.52 27.09 15.41
N THR A 103 -6.06 26.27 14.48
CA THR A 103 -4.83 26.58 13.74
C THR A 103 -5.20 27.20 12.41
N ARG A 104 -4.47 28.24 11.98
CA ARG A 104 -4.46 28.65 10.58
C ARG A 104 -3.65 27.61 9.84
N GLY A 105 -4.30 26.90 8.92
CA GLY A 105 -3.72 25.74 8.25
C GLY A 105 -2.37 26.06 7.59
N VAL A 106 -1.36 25.23 7.86
CA VAL A 106 -0.18 25.13 7.02
C VAL A 106 0.14 23.65 6.88
N GLY A 107 -0.42 23.02 5.85
CA GLY A 107 -0.17 21.62 5.53
C GLY A 107 -0.32 21.42 4.04
N ALA A 108 0.78 21.57 3.29
CA ALA A 108 0.84 21.35 1.84
C ALA A 108 0.91 19.85 1.50
N GLY A 109 0.03 19.04 2.11
CA GLY A 109 -0.10 17.63 1.78
C GLY A 109 -0.83 17.49 0.45
N ARG A 110 -0.30 16.68 -0.46
CA ARG A 110 -0.98 16.26 -1.67
C ARG A 110 -1.58 14.87 -1.45
N ARG A 111 -2.74 14.63 -2.02
CA ARG A 111 -3.33 13.30 -2.14
C ARG A 111 -2.92 12.71 -3.47
N VAL A 112 -2.70 11.40 -3.51
CA VAL A 112 -2.46 10.69 -4.76
C VAL A 112 -3.83 10.44 -5.40
N SER A 113 -4.03 10.84 -6.65
CA SER A 113 -5.21 10.47 -7.42
C SER A 113 -4.93 9.15 -8.11
N ALA A 114 -5.21 8.06 -7.40
CA ALA A 114 -5.29 6.74 -7.98
C ALA A 114 -6.76 6.33 -8.02
N GLY A 115 -7.38 6.31 -9.20
CA GLY A 115 -8.68 5.66 -9.43
C GLY A 115 -8.62 4.13 -9.31
N LEU A 116 -7.61 3.61 -8.63
CA LEU A 116 -7.30 2.19 -8.54
C LEU A 116 -7.88 1.67 -7.23
N HIS A 117 -8.98 0.92 -7.31
CA HIS A 117 -9.26 -0.08 -6.30
C HIS A 117 -8.02 -0.99 -6.19
N PRO A 118 -7.51 -1.33 -4.98
CA PRO A 118 -6.36 -2.22 -4.89
C PRO A 118 -6.66 -3.48 -5.70
N PRO A 119 -5.81 -3.84 -6.67
CA PRO A 119 -6.09 -5.00 -7.49
C PRO A 119 -6.17 -6.24 -6.59
N PRO A 120 -6.95 -7.25 -6.97
CA PRO A 120 -6.87 -8.54 -6.31
C PRO A 120 -5.41 -8.98 -6.31
N ALA A 121 -4.95 -9.60 -5.23
CA ALA A 121 -3.53 -9.83 -5.04
C ALA A 121 -2.87 -10.65 -6.17
N ARG A 122 -3.68 -11.39 -6.94
CA ARG A 122 -3.28 -12.20 -8.08
C ARG A 122 -2.84 -11.41 -9.31
N ARG A 123 -2.95 -10.08 -9.35
CA ARG A 123 -2.64 -9.27 -10.54
C ARG A 123 -1.74 -8.06 -10.20
N ILE A 124 -0.42 -8.26 -10.23
CA ILE A 124 0.58 -7.18 -10.17
C ILE A 124 1.58 -7.30 -11.33
N GLY A 125 1.30 -6.58 -12.43
CA GLY A 125 2.24 -6.36 -13.55
C GLY A 125 2.91 -7.62 -14.14
N PRO A 126 3.81 -7.45 -15.12
CA PRO A 126 4.60 -8.56 -15.64
C PRO A 126 5.66 -9.01 -14.61
N GLY A 127 5.39 -10.15 -13.98
CA GLY A 127 6.36 -11.07 -13.36
C GLY A 127 6.64 -10.94 -11.86
N ILE A 128 5.93 -10.10 -11.08
CA ILE A 128 5.93 -10.26 -9.62
C ILE A 128 4.89 -11.33 -9.32
N ARG A 129 5.33 -12.48 -8.82
CA ARG A 129 4.40 -13.54 -8.39
C ARG A 129 3.98 -13.26 -6.95
N VAL A 130 2.74 -12.79 -6.77
CA VAL A 130 2.14 -12.68 -5.43
C VAL A 130 1.30 -13.92 -5.18
N LEU A 131 1.64 -14.68 -4.14
CA LEU A 131 0.89 -15.83 -3.69
C LEU A 131 0.06 -15.44 -2.48
N LEU A 132 -1.22 -15.81 -2.56
CA LEU A 132 -2.13 -15.68 -1.45
C LEU A 132 -1.93 -16.84 -0.49
N LEU A 133 -1.66 -16.51 0.76
CA LEU A 133 -1.67 -17.48 1.83
C LEU A 133 -3.13 -17.82 2.11
N ASP A 134 -3.49 -19.09 1.97
CA ASP A 134 -4.72 -19.61 2.56
C ASP A 134 -4.65 -19.30 4.08
N ARG A 135 -5.76 -18.83 4.67
CA ARG A 135 -5.75 -18.45 6.10
C ARG A 135 -5.33 -19.67 6.95
N HIS A 136 -4.63 -19.38 8.05
CA HIS A 136 -4.08 -20.30 9.08
C HIS A 136 -2.55 -20.53 9.13
N TRP A 137 -1.70 -19.53 8.83
CA TRP A 137 -0.26 -19.57 9.19
C TRP A 137 0.00 -19.61 10.72
N THR A 138 -1.00 -19.28 11.56
CA THR A 138 -0.84 -19.22 13.01
C THR A 138 -0.85 -20.58 13.71
N ASP A 139 -0.89 -21.71 13.01
CA ASP A 139 -0.78 -23.01 13.67
C ASP A 139 0.69 -23.26 14.07
N ALA A 140 0.97 -23.20 15.38
CA ALA A 140 2.31 -23.29 15.97
C ALA A 140 3.03 -24.65 15.75
N ARG A 141 2.48 -25.50 14.88
CA ARG A 141 3.04 -26.80 14.49
C ARG A 141 4.01 -26.70 13.30
N ASP A 142 3.95 -25.63 12.51
CA ASP A 142 4.77 -25.48 11.29
C ASP A 142 6.17 -24.88 11.53
N VAL A 143 6.52 -24.51 12.78
CA VAL A 143 7.79 -23.84 13.12
C VAL A 143 8.83 -24.78 13.76
N ARG A 144 8.56 -26.10 13.78
CA ARG A 144 9.54 -27.10 14.25
C ARG A 144 9.98 -27.97 13.07
N GLY A 145 11.02 -27.51 12.39
CA GLY A 145 11.94 -28.35 11.63
C GLY A 145 13.16 -28.67 12.49
#